data_AF-X1JFV4-F1
#
_entry.id   AF-X1JFV4-F1
#
_cell.length_a   1.000
_cell.length_b   1.000
_cell.length_c   1.000
_cell.angle_alpha   90.00
_cell.angle_beta   90.00
_cell.angle_gamma   90.00
#
_symmetry.space_group_name_H-M   'P 1'
#
loop_
_entity.id
_entity.type
_entity.pdbx_description
1 polymer ?
#
loop_
_entity_poly.entity_id
_entity_poly.type
_entity_poly.pdbx_seq_one_letter_code
_entity_poly.pdbx_strand_id
1 'polypeptide(L)'
;MVPAGRLQDKFGPRVVAAIGGVLVGIGFIFSSMTTTPLGFIIGFGVLAGAGIGFGYASATPPAIKWFPPAKTGLIAGIVVSGFGLASVYAAPLTKWLMGNYGLQRTMFILGIGFLFIITGVKTILTPLWFGFSQMLQTPGENYVPRTTKAQKAAAHDKDNLAPSEMLRTPQFYMLWLMYACGAGAGLMIISKLAAIADKQVGISLGFVLVAVLALGNGGGRILAGMLSDKIGRKATMFICFVSQAIFIFLISKATMENTLG
;
A
#
# COMPACT_ATOMS: atom_id res chain seq x y z
N MET A 1 4.98 8.23 6.52
CA MET A 1 3.54 8.41 6.80
C MET A 1 3.27 9.47 7.88
N VAL A 2 4.01 9.52 8.99
CA VAL A 2 3.76 10.51 10.08
C VAL A 2 3.75 11.98 9.60
N PRO A 3 4.73 12.45 8.79
CA PRO A 3 4.69 13.83 8.28
C PRO A 3 3.51 14.07 7.32
N ALA A 4 3.20 13.08 6.47
CA ALA A 4 2.08 13.16 5.53
C ALA A 4 0.72 13.19 6.22
N GLY A 5 0.56 12.47 7.34
CA GLY A 5 -0.65 12.53 8.18
C GLY A 5 -0.86 13.92 8.78
N ARG A 6 0.18 14.50 9.39
CA ARG A 6 0.13 15.88 9.89
C ARG A 6 -0.19 16.90 8.80
N LEU A 7 0.38 16.71 7.62
CA LEU A 7 0.11 17.57 6.47
C LEU A 7 -1.33 17.42 5.97
N GLN A 8 -1.88 16.21 6.02
CA GLN A 8 -3.26 15.94 5.65
C GLN A 8 -4.22 16.64 6.61
N ASP A 9 -3.95 16.58 7.91
CA ASP A 9 -4.81 17.21 8.90
C ASP A 9 -4.85 18.74 8.71
N LYS A 10 -3.76 19.34 8.18
CA LYS A 10 -3.66 20.78 7.92
C LYS A 10 -4.20 21.22 6.54
N PHE A 11 -3.87 20.50 5.47
CA PHE A 11 -4.13 20.93 4.08
C PHE A 11 -5.16 20.05 3.36
N GLY A 12 -5.66 19.02 4.02
CA GLY A 12 -6.59 18.05 3.46
C GLY A 12 -5.93 16.99 2.58
N PRO A 13 -6.67 15.92 2.25
CA PRO A 13 -6.13 14.76 1.55
C PRO A 13 -5.77 15.02 0.09
N ARG A 14 -6.43 15.99 -0.56
CA ARG A 14 -6.18 16.34 -1.98
C ARG A 14 -4.75 16.81 -2.19
N VAL A 15 -4.30 17.75 -1.36
CA VAL A 15 -2.94 18.32 -1.45
C VAL A 15 -1.88 17.27 -1.14
N VAL A 16 -2.12 16.45 -0.11
CA VAL A 16 -1.18 15.38 0.28
C VAL A 16 -1.07 14.32 -0.80
N ALA A 17 -2.18 13.93 -1.45
CA ALA A 17 -2.16 13.02 -2.58
C ALA A 17 -1.42 13.60 -3.79
N ALA A 18 -1.62 14.90 -4.08
CA ALA A 18 -0.89 15.59 -5.15
C ALA A 18 0.62 15.61 -4.88
N ILE A 19 1.05 15.94 -3.66
CA ILE A 19 2.47 15.89 -3.25
C ILE A 19 3.01 14.46 -3.43
N GLY A 20 2.23 13.44 -3.06
CA GLY A 20 2.59 12.05 -3.30
C GLY A 20 2.83 11.73 -4.77
N GLY A 21 1.90 12.15 -5.64
CA GLY A 21 2.03 12.00 -7.11
C GLY A 21 3.27 12.70 -7.67
N VAL A 22 3.56 13.92 -7.22
CA VAL A 22 4.75 14.68 -7.60
C VAL A 22 6.03 13.97 -7.18
N LEU A 23 6.11 13.50 -5.93
CA LEU A 23 7.28 12.79 -5.42
C LEU A 23 7.53 11.48 -6.17
N VAL A 24 6.48 10.71 -6.47
CA VAL A 24 6.60 9.49 -7.29
C VAL A 24 7.07 9.84 -8.70
N GLY A 25 6.44 10.81 -9.34
CA GLY A 25 6.78 11.24 -10.69
C GLY A 25 8.23 11.72 -10.82
N ILE A 26 8.66 12.61 -9.92
CA ILE A 26 10.05 13.10 -9.87
C ILE A 26 11.01 11.95 -9.55
N GLY A 27 10.68 11.06 -8.62
CA GLY A 27 11.52 9.91 -8.28
C GLY A 27 11.78 9.01 -9.49
N PHE A 28 10.74 8.70 -10.27
CA PHE A 28 10.85 7.93 -11.50
C PHE A 28 11.62 8.67 -12.61
N ILE A 29 11.37 9.97 -12.81
CA ILE A 29 12.11 10.78 -13.78
C ILE A 29 13.58 10.84 -13.40
N PHE A 30 13.92 11.06 -12.13
CA PHE A 30 15.30 11.04 -11.66
C PHE A 30 15.95 9.66 -11.89
N SER A 31 15.23 8.57 -11.58
CA SER A 31 15.70 7.21 -11.87
C SER A 31 15.89 6.92 -13.35
N SER A 32 15.20 7.63 -14.26
CA SER A 32 15.44 7.50 -15.70
C SER A 32 16.78 8.07 -16.15
N MET A 33 17.33 9.02 -15.39
CA MET A 33 18.56 9.75 -15.73
C MET A 33 19.81 9.12 -15.13
N THR A 34 19.67 8.04 -14.36
CA THR A 34 20.77 7.38 -13.66
C THR A 34 20.88 5.91 -14.02
N THR A 35 22.10 5.38 -13.93
CA THR A 35 22.41 3.95 -14.09
C THR A 35 23.05 3.35 -12.84
N THR A 36 23.30 4.17 -11.81
CA THR A 36 23.99 3.71 -10.60
C THR A 36 22.99 3.19 -9.58
N PRO A 37 23.33 2.15 -8.80
CA PRO A 37 22.47 1.65 -7.72
C PRO A 37 22.09 2.75 -6.72
N LEU A 38 23.03 3.62 -6.38
CA LEU A 38 22.78 4.74 -5.47
C LEU A 38 21.76 5.73 -6.06
N GLY A 39 21.84 6.02 -7.35
CA GLY A 39 20.85 6.86 -8.03
C GLY A 39 19.44 6.25 -8.00
N PHE A 40 19.32 4.94 -8.18
CA PHE A 40 18.04 4.23 -8.02
C PHE A 40 17.54 4.22 -6.57
N ILE A 41 18.43 4.08 -5.59
CA ILE A 41 18.05 4.17 -4.17
C ILE A 41 17.46 5.55 -3.87
N ILE A 42 18.06 6.62 -4.38
CA ILE A 42 17.58 7.98 -4.14
C ILE A 42 16.26 8.25 -4.89
N GLY A 43 16.22 7.98 -6.21
CA GLY A 43 15.03 8.27 -7.03
C GLY A 43 13.85 7.34 -6.74
N PHE A 44 14.04 6.05 -6.98
CA PHE A 44 12.98 5.06 -6.84
C PHE A 44 12.75 4.66 -5.38
N GLY A 45 13.81 4.48 -4.60
CA GLY A 45 13.70 4.08 -3.20
C GLY A 45 13.16 5.20 -2.30
N VAL A 46 13.90 6.31 -2.21
CA VAL A 46 13.59 7.40 -1.28
C VAL A 46 12.47 8.29 -1.80
N LEU A 47 12.61 8.88 -2.99
CA LEU A 47 11.61 9.84 -3.50
C LEU A 47 10.28 9.16 -3.84
N ALA A 48 10.29 8.12 -4.68
CA ALA A 48 9.05 7.44 -5.04
C ALA A 48 8.47 6.66 -3.84
N GLY A 49 9.30 6.04 -3.00
CA GLY A 49 8.84 5.42 -1.74
C GLY A 49 8.18 6.43 -0.79
N ALA A 50 8.74 7.62 -0.62
CA ALA A 50 8.12 8.69 0.16
C ALA A 50 6.78 9.10 -0.44
N GLY A 51 6.72 9.29 -1.76
CA GLY A 51 5.49 9.66 -2.47
C GLY A 51 4.36 8.63 -2.31
N ILE A 52 4.68 7.34 -2.38
CA ILE A 52 3.74 6.25 -2.07
C ILE A 52 3.23 6.39 -0.62
N GLY A 53 4.12 6.69 0.33
CA GLY A 53 3.75 6.94 1.72
C GLY A 53 2.77 8.10 1.91
N PHE A 54 2.86 9.15 1.09
CA PHE A 54 1.88 10.24 1.05
C PHE A 54 0.54 9.79 0.45
N GLY A 55 0.58 8.96 -0.59
CA GLY A 55 -0.62 8.34 -1.18
C GLY A 55 -1.41 7.49 -0.16
N TYR A 56 -0.71 6.64 0.60
CA TYR A 56 -1.35 5.85 1.67
C TYR A 56 -1.99 6.74 2.74
N ALA A 57 -1.27 7.79 3.16
CA ALA A 57 -1.72 8.71 4.19
C ALA A 57 -2.92 9.54 3.74
N SER A 58 -3.07 9.83 2.45
CA SER A 58 -4.14 10.66 1.88
C SER A 58 -5.39 9.88 1.47
N ALA A 59 -5.29 8.58 1.18
CA ALA A 59 -6.43 7.77 0.75
C ALA A 59 -7.12 7.04 1.92
N THR A 60 -6.34 6.40 2.80
CA THR A 60 -6.89 5.46 3.79
C THR A 60 -7.59 6.17 4.97
N PRO A 61 -6.95 7.13 5.66
CA PRO A 61 -7.55 7.79 6.82
C PRO A 61 -8.82 8.60 6.51
N PRO A 62 -8.93 9.33 5.38
CA PRO A 62 -10.19 9.99 5.03
C PRO A 62 -11.31 9.00 4.71
N ALA A 63 -10.99 7.90 4.01
CA ALA A 63 -11.99 6.90 3.65
C ALA A 63 -12.64 6.27 4.90
N ILE A 64 -11.86 5.90 5.91
CA ILE A 64 -12.41 5.29 7.14
C ILE A 64 -13.32 6.24 7.93
N LYS A 65 -13.13 7.58 7.84
CA LYS A 65 -13.95 8.57 8.55
C LYS A 65 -15.39 8.62 8.05
N TRP A 66 -15.66 8.15 6.82
CA TRP A 66 -17.01 8.10 6.25
C TRP A 66 -17.86 6.95 6.79
N PHE A 67 -17.26 5.97 7.46
CA PHE A 67 -17.94 4.73 7.83
C PHE A 67 -18.00 4.51 9.34
N PRO A 68 -18.98 3.72 9.82
CA PRO A 68 -19.07 3.37 11.24
C PRO A 68 -17.79 2.69 11.77
N PRO A 69 -17.45 2.87 13.06
CA PRO A 69 -16.27 2.25 13.68
C PRO A 69 -16.16 0.73 13.48
N ALA A 70 -17.31 0.05 13.45
CA ALA A 70 -17.44 -1.40 13.25
C ALA A 70 -17.07 -1.88 11.84
N LYS A 71 -16.81 -0.99 10.87
CA LYS A 71 -16.42 -1.34 9.49
C LYS A 71 -15.06 -0.79 9.08
N THR A 72 -14.30 -0.26 10.04
CA THR A 72 -13.05 0.45 9.74
C THR A 72 -11.97 -0.48 9.16
N GLY A 73 -11.95 -1.76 9.57
CA GLY A 73 -11.06 -2.78 9.03
C GLY A 73 -11.37 -3.10 7.57
N LEU A 74 -12.64 -3.37 7.23
CA LEU A 74 -13.07 -3.65 5.86
C LEU A 74 -12.77 -2.49 4.92
N ILE A 75 -13.09 -1.25 5.32
CA ILE A 75 -12.87 -0.07 4.48
C ILE A 75 -11.38 0.16 4.24
N ALA A 76 -10.55 0.07 5.29
CA ALA A 76 -9.10 0.13 5.13
C ALA A 76 -8.59 -0.99 4.21
N GLY A 77 -9.13 -2.21 4.37
CA GLY A 77 -8.82 -3.36 3.53
C GLY A 77 -9.14 -3.12 2.05
N ILE A 78 -10.32 -2.59 1.74
CA ILE A 78 -10.74 -2.25 0.36
C ILE A 78 -9.81 -1.18 -0.24
N VAL A 79 -9.60 -0.07 0.46
CA VAL A 79 -8.74 1.02 -0.06
C VAL A 79 -7.33 0.52 -0.33
N VAL A 80 -6.76 -0.21 0.62
CA VAL A 80 -5.39 -0.71 0.52
C VAL A 80 -5.29 -1.90 -0.43
N SER A 81 -6.38 -2.64 -0.71
CA SER A 81 -6.38 -3.72 -1.71
C SER A 81 -6.04 -3.24 -3.13
N GLY A 82 -6.37 -1.99 -3.47
CA GLY A 82 -6.01 -1.38 -4.76
C GLY A 82 -4.50 -1.42 -5.02
N PHE A 83 -3.68 -1.21 -3.99
CA PHE A 83 -2.22 -1.36 -4.11
C PHE A 83 -1.78 -2.81 -4.33
N GLY A 84 -2.43 -3.77 -3.68
CA GLY A 84 -2.13 -5.19 -3.86
C GLY A 84 -2.49 -5.70 -5.25
N LEU A 85 -3.61 -5.22 -5.80
CA LEU A 85 -4.10 -5.57 -7.13
C LEU A 85 -3.39 -4.80 -8.27
N ALA A 86 -2.72 -3.70 -7.97
CA ALA A 86 -2.07 -2.86 -8.98
C ALA A 86 -1.03 -3.61 -9.83
N SER A 87 -0.37 -4.62 -9.26
CA SER A 87 0.61 -5.45 -9.98
C SER A 87 0.00 -6.25 -11.14
N VAL A 88 -1.31 -6.54 -11.13
CA VAL A 88 -2.00 -7.25 -12.22
C VAL A 88 -1.85 -6.52 -13.55
N TYR A 89 -1.96 -5.19 -13.54
CA TYR A 89 -1.77 -4.38 -14.76
C TYR A 89 -0.37 -3.75 -14.83
N ALA A 90 0.22 -3.38 -13.70
CA ALA A 90 1.51 -2.67 -13.69
C ALA A 90 2.67 -3.57 -14.15
N ALA A 91 2.68 -4.85 -13.78
CA ALA A 91 3.73 -5.79 -14.18
C ALA A 91 3.77 -6.01 -15.70
N PRO A 92 2.65 -6.37 -16.39
CA PRO A 92 2.68 -6.55 -17.84
C PRO A 92 2.95 -5.24 -18.58
N LEU A 93 2.40 -4.11 -18.11
CA LEU A 93 2.68 -2.80 -18.69
C LEU A 93 4.18 -2.46 -18.63
N THR A 94 4.79 -2.62 -17.44
CA THR A 94 6.22 -2.32 -17.25
C THR A 94 7.10 -3.28 -18.05
N LYS A 95 6.74 -4.58 -18.11
CA LYS A 95 7.44 -5.56 -18.94
C LYS A 95 7.40 -5.19 -20.43
N TRP A 96 6.23 -4.77 -20.93
CA TRP A 96 6.07 -4.33 -22.31
C TRP A 96 6.87 -3.05 -22.60
N LEU A 97 6.81 -2.05 -21.72
CA LEU A 97 7.58 -0.81 -21.86
C LEU A 97 9.08 -1.09 -21.87
N MET A 98 9.57 -1.93 -20.95
CA MET A 98 10.98 -2.30 -20.89
C MET A 98 11.45 -3.05 -22.13
N GLY A 99 10.62 -3.95 -22.68
CA GLY A 99 10.94 -4.69 -23.89
C GLY A 99 11.08 -3.82 -25.14
N ASN A 100 10.30 -2.74 -25.24
CA ASN A 100 10.30 -1.86 -26.42
C ASN A 100 11.21 -0.64 -26.28
N TYR A 101 11.34 -0.07 -25.07
CA TYR A 101 11.99 1.22 -24.85
C TYR A 101 13.18 1.16 -23.90
N GLY A 102 13.43 0.02 -23.26
CA GLY A 102 14.46 -0.14 -22.23
C GLY A 102 14.06 0.47 -20.88
N LEU A 103 14.91 0.27 -19.88
CA LEU A 103 14.63 0.62 -18.49
C LEU A 103 14.47 2.14 -18.28
N GLN A 104 15.41 2.94 -18.80
CA GLN A 104 15.47 4.39 -18.56
C GLN A 104 14.22 5.08 -19.12
N ARG A 105 13.88 4.83 -20.39
CA ARG A 105 12.67 5.41 -21.01
C ARG A 105 11.39 4.92 -20.33
N THR A 106 11.35 3.66 -19.89
CA THR A 106 10.21 3.15 -19.11
C THR A 106 10.01 3.95 -17.82
N MET A 107 11.09 4.18 -17.06
CA MET A 107 11.02 4.97 -15.83
C MET A 107 10.57 6.41 -16.12
N PHE A 108 11.04 7.02 -17.20
CA PHE A 108 10.60 8.35 -17.62
C PHE A 108 9.10 8.39 -17.95
N ILE A 109 8.61 7.46 -18.77
CA ILE A 109 7.19 7.35 -19.17
C ILE A 109 6.31 7.15 -17.93
N LEU A 110 6.68 6.26 -17.02
CA LEU A 110 5.95 6.02 -15.78
C LEU A 110 5.95 7.27 -14.88
N GLY A 111 7.08 7.96 -14.76
CA GLY A 111 7.18 9.18 -13.97
C GLY A 111 6.25 10.29 -14.47
N ILE A 112 6.26 10.53 -15.79
CA ILE A 112 5.33 11.46 -16.43
C ILE A 112 3.88 11.02 -16.23
N GLY A 113 3.57 9.73 -16.43
CA GLY A 113 2.24 9.18 -16.19
C GLY A 113 1.74 9.43 -14.76
N PHE A 114 2.57 9.20 -13.75
CA PHE A 114 2.23 9.47 -12.34
C PHE A 114 2.00 10.97 -12.08
N LEU A 115 2.83 11.86 -12.65
CA LEU A 115 2.62 13.30 -12.52
C LEU A 115 1.25 13.72 -13.06
N PHE A 116 0.88 13.27 -14.26
CA PHE A 116 -0.38 13.66 -14.88
C PHE A 116 -1.60 12.99 -14.24
N ILE A 117 -1.56 11.68 -14.02
CA ILE A 117 -2.72 10.90 -13.55
C ILE A 117 -3.06 11.24 -12.08
N ILE A 118 -2.05 11.38 -11.22
CA ILE A 118 -2.28 11.60 -9.79
C ILE A 118 -2.43 13.09 -9.48
N THR A 119 -1.52 13.92 -9.99
CA THR A 119 -1.46 15.34 -9.60
C THR A 119 -2.48 16.18 -10.37
N GLY A 120 -2.77 15.85 -11.63
CA GLY A 120 -3.61 16.66 -12.51
C GLY A 120 -3.04 18.07 -12.66
N VAL A 121 -2.14 18.29 -13.62
CA VAL A 121 -1.67 19.65 -13.91
C VAL A 121 -2.83 20.45 -14.49
N LYS A 122 -3.14 21.60 -13.87
CA LYS A 122 -4.01 22.62 -14.46
C LYS A 122 -3.31 23.23 -15.67
N THR A 123 -3.42 22.63 -16.84
CA THR A 123 -3.02 23.31 -18.07
C THR A 123 -4.16 24.24 -18.50
N ILE A 124 -3.80 25.45 -18.92
CA ILE A 124 -4.74 26.53 -19.32
C ILE A 124 -5.73 26.11 -20.43
N LEU A 125 -5.48 25.01 -21.16
CA LEU A 125 -6.19 24.66 -22.39
C LEU A 125 -7.32 23.62 -22.29
N THR A 126 -7.57 22.97 -21.16
CA THR A 126 -8.63 21.93 -21.11
C THR A 126 -9.41 21.96 -19.79
N PRO A 127 -10.73 22.25 -19.80
CA PRO A 127 -11.55 22.32 -18.59
C PRO A 127 -11.98 20.94 -18.06
N LEU A 128 -11.58 19.84 -18.70
CA LEU A 128 -11.91 18.47 -18.28
C LEU A 128 -10.83 17.94 -17.32
N TRP A 129 -11.01 18.22 -16.03
CA TRP A 129 -10.08 17.89 -14.94
C TRP A 129 -10.42 16.55 -14.29
N PHE A 130 -9.53 15.55 -14.35
CA PHE A 130 -9.68 14.30 -13.57
C PHE A 130 -8.32 13.79 -13.05
N GLY A 131 -7.70 14.53 -12.13
CA GLY A 131 -6.64 13.98 -11.30
C GLY A 131 -7.25 13.22 -10.12
N PHE A 132 -6.87 11.95 -9.91
CA PHE A 132 -7.47 11.12 -8.85
C PHE A 132 -7.34 11.75 -7.45
N SER A 133 -6.32 12.57 -7.21
CA SER A 133 -6.16 13.32 -5.96
C SER A 133 -7.34 14.25 -5.64
N GLN A 134 -8.02 14.81 -6.65
CA GLN A 134 -9.13 15.74 -6.44
C GLN A 134 -10.43 15.06 -6.01
N MET A 135 -10.55 13.76 -6.28
CA MET A 135 -11.69 12.97 -5.86
C MET A 135 -11.67 12.67 -4.35
N LEU A 136 -10.52 12.85 -3.69
CA LEU A 136 -10.40 12.62 -2.24
C LEU A 136 -11.10 13.73 -1.46
N GLN A 137 -11.91 13.31 -0.49
CA GLN A 137 -12.66 14.18 0.41
C GLN A 137 -12.71 13.57 1.81
N THR A 138 -12.66 14.45 2.80
CA THR A 138 -12.88 14.11 4.20
C THR A 138 -14.30 14.57 4.57
N PRO A 139 -15.05 13.81 5.37
CA PRO A 139 -16.35 14.29 5.84
C PRO A 139 -16.16 15.56 6.71
N GLY A 140 -17.16 16.45 6.71
CA GLY A 140 -17.14 17.65 7.53
C GLY A 140 -17.13 17.34 9.03
N GLU A 141 -16.72 18.30 9.87
CA GLU A 141 -16.48 18.10 11.31
C GLU A 141 -17.70 17.54 12.07
N ASN A 142 -18.92 17.83 11.60
CA ASN A 142 -20.18 17.38 12.21
C ASN A 142 -20.76 16.10 11.57
N TYR A 143 -20.00 15.39 10.75
CA TYR A 143 -20.48 14.18 10.09
C TYR A 143 -20.54 13.01 11.07
N VAL A 144 -21.74 12.48 11.27
CA VAL A 144 -21.96 11.24 12.02
C VAL A 144 -22.29 10.13 11.01
N PRO A 145 -21.45 9.08 10.89
CA PRO A 145 -21.75 7.95 10.02
C PRO A 145 -23.09 7.34 10.38
N ARG A 146 -23.95 7.07 9.39
CA ARG A 146 -25.26 6.45 9.60
C ARG A 146 -25.07 5.06 10.19
N THR A 147 -25.29 4.91 11.50
CA THR A 147 -25.24 3.62 12.19
C THR A 147 -26.62 2.97 12.15
N THR A 148 -26.70 1.68 11.80
CA THR A 148 -27.96 0.92 11.82
C THR A 148 -28.30 0.34 13.20
N LYS A 149 -27.42 0.49 14.19
CA LYS A 149 -27.72 0.25 15.61
C LYS A 149 -26.90 1.24 16.42
N ALA A 150 -27.53 1.85 17.42
CA ALA A 150 -26.88 2.68 18.44
C ALA A 150 -25.95 1.83 19.32
N GLN A 151 -24.87 1.29 18.76
CA GLN A 151 -23.71 0.96 19.55
C GLN A 151 -23.01 2.28 19.80
N LYS A 152 -23.20 2.82 21.01
CA LYS A 152 -22.18 3.62 21.67
C LYS A 152 -20.93 2.75 21.69
N ALA A 153 -20.15 2.77 20.61
CA ALA A 153 -18.74 2.47 20.71
C ALA A 153 -18.25 3.51 21.70
N ALA A 154 -17.99 3.07 22.94
CA ALA A 154 -17.31 3.90 23.90
C ALA A 154 -16.05 4.40 23.18
N ALA A 155 -16.06 5.67 22.78
CA ALA A 155 -14.82 6.36 22.54
C ALA A 155 -14.07 6.16 23.84
N HIS A 156 -13.01 5.36 23.80
CA HIS A 156 -12.06 5.29 24.89
C HIS A 156 -11.41 6.68 24.93
N ASP A 157 -12.09 7.61 25.59
CA ASP A 157 -11.69 9.02 25.75
C ASP A 157 -10.40 9.14 26.56
N LYS A 158 -9.92 8.01 27.12
CA LYS A 158 -8.70 7.90 27.91
C LYS A 158 -7.41 7.79 27.09
N ASP A 159 -7.48 7.60 25.77
CA ASP A 159 -6.30 7.25 24.97
C ASP A 159 -6.01 8.22 23.79
N ASN A 160 -6.46 9.47 23.85
CA ASN A 160 -6.02 10.51 22.91
C ASN A 160 -4.60 11.01 23.29
N LEU A 161 -3.64 10.10 23.24
CA LEU A 161 -2.23 10.42 23.45
C LEU A 161 -1.70 11.24 22.28
N ALA A 162 -0.96 12.30 22.59
CA ALA A 162 -0.23 13.03 21.57
C ALA A 162 0.80 12.09 20.89
N PRO A 163 1.16 12.29 19.61
CA PRO A 163 2.16 11.47 18.94
C PRO A 163 3.48 11.33 19.70
N SER A 164 3.91 12.38 20.41
CA SER A 164 5.11 12.36 21.26
C SER A 164 4.96 11.46 22.49
N GLU A 165 3.76 11.35 23.04
CA GLU A 165 3.46 10.51 24.20
C GLU A 165 3.36 9.05 23.78
N MET A 166 2.72 8.77 22.63
CA MET A 166 2.66 7.41 22.06
C MET A 166 4.06 6.82 21.85
N LEU A 167 5.03 7.62 21.38
CA LEU A 167 6.42 7.18 21.18
C LEU A 167 7.12 6.78 22.49
N ARG A 168 6.65 7.22 23.64
CA ARG A 168 7.21 6.83 24.95
C ARG A 168 6.62 5.53 25.49
N THR A 169 5.58 5.00 24.85
CA THR A 169 4.91 3.78 25.31
C THR A 169 5.63 2.52 24.78
N PRO A 170 5.81 1.46 25.59
CA PRO A 170 6.39 0.20 25.12
C PRO A 170 5.51 -0.47 24.05
N GLN A 171 4.19 -0.26 24.11
CA GLN A 171 3.22 -0.78 23.15
C GLN A 171 3.53 -0.31 21.72
N PHE A 172 3.99 0.94 21.54
CA PHE A 172 4.39 1.44 20.23
C PHE A 172 5.52 0.60 19.62
N TYR A 173 6.57 0.31 20.39
CA TYR A 173 7.71 -0.46 19.91
C TYR A 173 7.36 -1.93 19.66
N MET A 174 6.47 -2.52 20.45
CA MET A 174 5.94 -3.86 20.18
C MET A 174 5.20 -3.90 18.83
N LEU A 175 4.30 -2.94 18.59
CA LEU A 175 3.58 -2.83 17.31
C LEU A 175 4.52 -2.56 16.14
N TRP A 176 5.55 -1.74 16.35
CA TRP A 176 6.56 -1.46 15.34
C TRP A 176 7.35 -2.72 14.98
N LEU A 177 7.80 -3.48 15.97
CA LEU A 177 8.53 -4.74 15.75
C LEU A 177 7.66 -5.78 15.04
N MET A 178 6.41 -5.93 15.48
CA MET A 178 5.43 -6.81 14.82
C MET A 178 5.23 -6.41 13.35
N TYR A 179 5.10 -5.11 13.07
CA TYR A 179 4.99 -4.60 11.71
C TYR A 179 6.25 -4.86 10.90
N ALA A 180 7.44 -4.61 11.46
CA ALA A 180 8.71 -4.83 10.78
C ALA A 180 8.91 -6.31 10.39
N CYS A 181 8.66 -7.24 11.30
CA CYS A 181 8.76 -8.67 11.04
C CYS A 181 7.72 -9.14 10.02
N GLY A 182 6.45 -8.77 10.20
CA GLY A 182 5.36 -9.17 9.30
C GLY A 182 5.52 -8.61 7.89
N ALA A 183 5.80 -7.32 7.77
CA ALA A 183 6.03 -6.66 6.48
C ALA A 183 7.30 -7.18 5.80
N GLY A 184 8.41 -7.34 6.54
CA GLY A 184 9.67 -7.83 6.00
C GLY A 184 9.53 -9.21 5.37
N ALA A 185 8.88 -10.14 6.06
CA ALA A 185 8.62 -11.47 5.56
C ALA A 185 7.70 -11.47 4.32
N GLY A 186 6.67 -10.61 4.29
CA GLY A 186 5.79 -10.45 3.12
C GLY A 186 6.52 -9.86 1.91
N LEU A 187 7.31 -8.80 2.11
CA LEU A 187 8.09 -8.15 1.04
C LEU A 187 9.13 -9.12 0.45
N MET A 188 9.78 -9.94 1.29
CA MET A 188 10.75 -10.94 0.83
C MET A 188 10.13 -11.91 -0.18
N ILE A 189 8.96 -12.47 0.13
CA ILE A 189 8.26 -13.37 -0.78
C ILE A 189 7.90 -12.65 -2.07
N ILE A 190 7.31 -11.44 -2.00
CA ILE A 190 6.94 -10.66 -3.19
C ILE A 190 8.16 -10.41 -4.09
N SER A 191 9.31 -10.06 -3.52
CA SER A 191 10.53 -9.75 -4.28
C SER A 191 11.25 -10.98 -4.85
N LYS A 192 11.04 -12.17 -4.30
CA LYS A 192 11.79 -13.38 -4.67
C LYS A 192 10.94 -14.53 -5.21
N LEU A 193 9.61 -14.40 -5.24
CA LEU A 193 8.69 -15.48 -5.60
C LEU A 193 9.05 -16.16 -6.92
N ALA A 194 9.34 -15.39 -7.97
CA ALA A 194 9.69 -15.95 -9.28
C ALA A 194 10.95 -16.83 -9.21
N ALA A 195 11.99 -16.37 -8.48
CA ALA A 195 13.22 -17.13 -8.32
C ALA A 195 13.03 -18.37 -7.42
N ILE A 196 12.14 -18.29 -6.43
CA ILE A 196 11.76 -19.43 -5.58
C ILE A 196 11.03 -20.48 -6.41
N ALA A 197 10.02 -20.07 -7.19
CA ALA A 197 9.22 -20.96 -8.03
C ALA A 197 10.06 -21.67 -9.10
N ASP A 198 10.96 -20.92 -9.76
CA ASP A 198 11.87 -21.45 -10.77
C ASP A 198 12.84 -22.48 -10.16
N LYS A 199 13.52 -22.14 -9.06
CA LYS A 199 14.54 -23.02 -8.46
C LYS A 199 13.98 -24.20 -7.66
N GLN A 200 12.85 -24.06 -6.99
CA GLN A 200 12.30 -25.09 -6.10
C GLN A 200 11.29 -26.01 -6.78
N VAL A 201 10.57 -25.52 -7.78
CA VAL A 201 9.45 -26.24 -8.41
C VAL A 201 9.65 -26.42 -9.92
N GLY A 202 10.64 -25.76 -10.53
CA GLY A 202 10.89 -25.87 -11.98
C GLY A 202 9.77 -25.26 -12.84
N ILE A 203 8.90 -24.45 -12.22
CA ILE A 203 7.71 -23.91 -12.86
C ILE A 203 7.95 -22.46 -13.30
N SER A 204 8.04 -22.25 -14.62
CA SER A 204 8.06 -20.93 -15.26
C SER A 204 6.63 -20.43 -15.53
N LEU A 205 5.86 -20.16 -14.48
CA LEU A 205 4.47 -19.69 -14.62
C LEU A 205 4.35 -18.18 -14.96
N GLY A 206 5.47 -17.48 -15.14
CA GLY A 206 5.51 -16.10 -15.65
C GLY A 206 4.48 -15.16 -14.97
N PHE A 207 3.49 -14.71 -15.75
CA PHE A 207 2.43 -13.79 -15.30
C PHE A 207 1.42 -14.42 -14.33
N VAL A 208 1.20 -15.74 -14.37
CA VAL A 208 0.20 -16.43 -13.54
C VAL A 208 0.57 -16.31 -12.05
N LEU A 209 1.85 -16.48 -11.70
CA LEU A 209 2.32 -16.30 -10.32
C LEU A 209 2.11 -14.87 -9.83
N VAL A 210 2.36 -13.88 -10.69
CA VAL A 210 2.15 -12.46 -10.35
C VAL A 210 0.67 -12.19 -10.13
N ALA A 211 -0.22 -12.72 -10.98
CA ALA A 211 -1.66 -12.55 -10.85
C ALA A 211 -2.21 -13.22 -9.58
N VAL A 212 -1.81 -14.46 -9.27
CA VAL A 212 -2.21 -15.16 -8.05
C VAL A 212 -1.72 -14.43 -6.80
N LEU A 213 -0.45 -13.99 -6.80
CA LEU A 213 0.09 -13.19 -5.71
C LEU A 213 -0.66 -11.86 -5.54
N ALA A 214 -1.00 -11.19 -6.63
CA ALA A 214 -1.73 -9.92 -6.61
C ALA A 214 -3.15 -10.10 -6.03
N LEU A 215 -3.85 -11.14 -6.48
CA LEU A 215 -5.18 -11.50 -5.97
C LEU A 215 -5.13 -11.89 -4.49
N GLY A 216 -4.13 -12.67 -4.08
CA GLY A 216 -3.90 -13.02 -2.67
C GLY A 216 -3.56 -11.80 -1.81
N ASN A 217 -2.72 -10.89 -2.31
CA ASN A 217 -2.34 -9.66 -1.59
C ASN A 217 -3.52 -8.69 -1.46
N GLY A 218 -4.25 -8.44 -2.56
CA GLY A 218 -5.45 -7.61 -2.57
C GLY A 218 -6.59 -8.21 -1.75
N GLY A 219 -6.97 -9.45 -2.07
CA GLY A 219 -8.05 -10.19 -1.39
C GLY A 219 -7.76 -10.42 0.09
N GLY A 220 -6.52 -10.77 0.44
CA GLY A 220 -6.10 -10.93 1.83
C GLY A 220 -6.28 -9.67 2.67
N ARG A 221 -6.07 -8.48 2.11
CA ARG A 221 -6.33 -7.19 2.79
C ARG A 221 -7.81 -7.00 3.10
N ILE A 222 -8.69 -7.37 2.16
CA ILE A 222 -10.14 -7.29 2.34
C ILE A 222 -10.60 -8.30 3.39
N LEU A 223 -10.18 -9.56 3.25
CA LEU A 223 -10.53 -10.65 4.17
C LEU A 223 -10.05 -10.38 5.59
N ALA A 224 -8.79 -9.93 5.76
CA ALA A 224 -8.25 -9.56 7.06
C ALA A 224 -9.00 -8.36 7.65
N GLY A 225 -9.38 -7.37 6.83
CA GLY A 225 -10.23 -6.25 7.25
C GLY A 225 -11.59 -6.70 7.78
N MET A 226 -12.28 -7.55 7.02
CA MET A 226 -13.57 -8.16 7.41
C MET A 226 -13.45 -8.98 8.69
N LEU A 227 -12.38 -9.77 8.82
CA LEU A 227 -12.13 -10.59 10.00
C LEU A 227 -11.85 -9.70 11.22
N SER A 228 -11.00 -8.68 11.06
CA SER A 228 -10.70 -7.69 12.11
C SER A 228 -11.94 -6.98 12.64
N ASP A 229 -12.89 -6.66 11.77
CA ASP A 229 -14.15 -6.04 12.19
C ASP A 229 -15.07 -7.00 12.98
N LYS A 230 -14.95 -8.31 12.75
CA LYS A 230 -15.79 -9.34 13.40
C LYS A 230 -15.21 -9.87 14.72
N ILE A 231 -13.93 -10.24 14.74
CA ILE A 231 -13.29 -10.91 15.88
C ILE A 231 -12.29 -10.02 16.63
N GLY A 232 -12.13 -8.77 16.18
CA GLY A 232 -11.23 -7.79 16.78
C GLY A 232 -9.79 -7.85 16.25
N ARG A 233 -9.09 -6.72 16.42
CA ARG A 233 -7.76 -6.48 15.82
C ARG A 233 -6.69 -7.44 16.32
N LYS A 234 -6.66 -7.74 17.63
CA LYS A 234 -5.65 -8.61 18.26
C LYS A 234 -5.74 -10.05 17.74
N ALA A 235 -6.95 -10.62 17.69
CA ALA A 235 -7.18 -11.97 17.22
C ALA A 235 -6.83 -12.11 15.73
N THR A 236 -7.23 -11.15 14.90
CA THR A 236 -6.87 -11.14 13.47
C THR A 236 -5.36 -11.06 13.25
N MET A 237 -4.66 -10.17 13.96
CA MET A 237 -3.20 -10.09 13.86
C MET A 237 -2.52 -11.41 14.25
N PHE A 238 -2.98 -12.05 15.33
CA PHE A 238 -2.46 -13.36 15.75
C PHE A 238 -2.64 -14.43 14.65
N ILE A 239 -3.85 -14.55 14.09
CA ILE A 239 -4.14 -15.49 12.99
C ILE A 239 -3.27 -15.21 11.77
N CYS A 240 -3.09 -13.94 11.39
CA CYS A 240 -2.25 -13.55 10.26
C CYS A 240 -0.77 -13.91 10.50
N PHE A 241 -0.22 -13.64 11.69
CA PHE A 241 1.19 -13.96 11.97
C PHE A 241 1.44 -15.45 12.08
N VAL A 242 0.54 -16.20 12.71
CA VAL A 242 0.66 -17.67 12.80
C VAL A 242 0.55 -18.30 11.41
N SER A 243 -0.43 -17.89 10.60
CA SER A 243 -0.56 -18.41 9.24
C SER A 243 0.65 -18.04 8.36
N GLN A 244 1.15 -16.81 8.48
CA GLN A 244 2.38 -16.38 7.80
C GLN A 244 3.60 -17.23 8.21
N ALA A 245 3.78 -17.51 9.50
CA ALA A 245 4.87 -18.34 9.99
C ALA A 245 4.77 -19.79 9.45
N ILE A 246 3.57 -20.37 9.46
CA ILE A 246 3.31 -21.70 8.91
C ILE A 246 3.64 -21.73 7.42
N PHE A 247 3.14 -20.77 6.62
CA PHE A 247 3.39 -20.77 5.18
C PHE A 247 4.86 -20.57 4.83
N ILE A 248 5.58 -19.70 5.54
CA ILE A 248 7.01 -19.51 5.31
C ILE A 248 7.78 -20.80 5.63
N PHE A 249 7.42 -21.47 6.73
CA PHE A 249 8.01 -22.76 7.08
C PHE A 249 7.72 -23.84 6.02
N LEU A 250 6.48 -23.94 5.53
CA LEU A 250 6.11 -24.87 4.47
C LEU A 250 6.89 -24.58 3.16
N ILE A 251 6.99 -23.31 2.74
CA ILE A 251 7.76 -22.92 1.55
C ILE A 251 9.24 -23.28 1.73
N SER A 252 9.81 -23.12 2.93
CA SER A 252 11.20 -23.52 3.19
C SER A 252 11.45 -25.04 3.07
N LYS A 253 10.39 -25.85 3.15
CA LYS A 253 10.42 -27.30 3.01
C LYS A 253 10.02 -27.77 1.60
N ALA A 254 9.54 -26.87 0.75
CA ALA A 254 9.12 -27.21 -0.61
C ALA A 254 10.34 -27.55 -1.48
N THR A 255 10.38 -28.78 -1.96
CA THR A 255 11.35 -29.32 -2.91
C THR A 255 10.60 -30.02 -4.04
N MET A 256 11.23 -30.18 -5.20
CA MET A 256 10.65 -30.85 -6.38
C MET A 256 9.96 -32.19 -6.05
N GLU A 257 10.53 -33.00 -5.15
CA GLU A 257 9.99 -34.31 -4.72
C GLU A 257 8.72 -34.22 -3.86
N ASN A 258 8.46 -33.08 -3.21
CA ASN A 258 7.35 -32.91 -2.27
C ASN A 258 6.19 -32.06 -2.82
N THR A 259 6.39 -31.32 -3.92
CA THR A 259 5.39 -30.39 -4.49
C THR A 259 4.69 -30.92 -5.73
N LEU A 260 5.28 -31.89 -6.42
CA LEU A 260 4.70 -32.61 -7.54
C LEU A 260 4.90 -34.09 -7.23
N GLY A 261 3.88 -34.74 -6.67
CA GLY A 261 3.89 -36.20 -6.53
C GLY A 261 4.15 -36.88 -7.86
#